data_AF-A0A971NNR4-F1
#
_entry.id   AF-A0A971NNR4-F1
#
_cell.length_a   1.000
_cell.length_b   1.000
_cell.length_c   1.000
_cell.angle_alpha   90.00
_cell.angle_beta   90.00
_cell.angle_gamma   90.00
#
_symmetry.space_group_name_H-M   'P 1'
#
loop_
_entity.id
_entity.type
_entity.pdbx_description
1 polymer ?
#
loop_
_entity_poly.entity_id
_entity_poly.type
_entity_poly.pdbx_seq_one_letter_code
_entity_poly.pdbx_strand_id
1 'polypeptide(L)' 'MNIRGSTAFTGPIDSCRVDRAEALLARKPHETVLRIAFASGFSSKASFNRVFKKATGMT' A
#
# COMPACT_ATOMS: atom_id res chain seq x y z
N MET A 1 29.28 3.74 15.58
CA MET A 1 27.83 4.01 15.73
C MET A 1 27.10 3.20 14.68
N ASN A 2 26.51 2.04 15.03
CA ASN A 2 25.81 1.19 14.07
C ASN A 2 24.45 1.83 13.76
N ILE A 3 24.30 2.41 12.57
CA ILE A 3 23.06 3.01 12.09
C ILE A 3 21.98 1.94 11.92
N ARG A 4 21.32 1.60 13.03
CA ARG A 4 20.04 0.90 13.07
C ARG A 4 18.98 1.87 12.61
N GLY A 5 18.52 1.74 11.36
CA GLY A 5 17.49 2.63 10.83
C GLY A 5 16.89 2.20 9.50
N SER A 6 16.82 0.90 9.19
CA SER A 6 16.10 0.39 8.00
C SER A 6 14.57 0.37 8.19
N THR A 7 14.01 1.31 8.94
CA THR A 7 12.56 1.59 8.95
C THR A 7 12.36 2.85 8.14
N ALA A 8 12.24 2.65 6.83
CA ALA A 8 12.00 3.71 5.86
C ALA A 8 10.87 4.65 6.35
N PHE A 9 11.09 5.95 6.19
CA PHE A 9 10.15 7.05 6.47
C PHE A 9 8.90 6.98 5.57
N THR A 10 8.14 5.88 5.59
CA THR A 10 7.01 5.63 4.67
C THR A 10 5.65 5.89 5.30
N GLY A 11 5.57 6.13 6.61
CA GLY A 11 4.30 6.29 7.34
C GLY A 11 3.28 7.21 6.64
N PRO A 12 3.63 8.47 6.28
CA PRO A 12 2.70 9.39 5.61
C PRO A 12 2.37 8.98 4.16
N ILE A 13 3.33 8.37 3.48
CA ILE A 13 3.22 8.00 2.06
C ILE A 13 2.33 6.76 1.91
N ASP A 14 2.47 5.79 2.81
CA ASP A 14 1.73 4.54 2.82
C ASP A 14 0.22 4.80 2.95
N SER A 15 -0.20 5.73 3.81
CA SER A 15 -1.61 6.15 3.91
C SER A 15 -2.15 6.75 2.61
N CYS A 16 -1.39 7.64 1.95
CA CYS A 16 -1.79 8.20 0.66
C CYS A 16 -1.89 7.13 -0.45
N ARG A 17 -1.02 6.12 -0.40
CA ARG A 17 -1.05 5.01 -1.37
C ARG A 17 -2.26 4.10 -1.16
N VAL A 18 -2.70 3.88 0.08
CA VAL A 18 -3.91 3.11 0.37
C VAL A 18 -5.16 3.85 -0.09
N ASP A 19 -5.28 5.14 0.23
CA ASP A 19 -6.41 5.97 -0.22
C ASP A 19 -6.57 5.93 -1.75
N ARG A 20 -5.47 6.07 -2.47
CA ARG A 20 -5.44 5.90 -3.93
C ARG A 20 -5.88 4.50 -4.37
N ALA A 21 -5.43 3.46 -3.67
CA ALA A 21 -5.80 2.08 -3.99
C ALA A 21 -7.31 1.83 -3.79
N GLU A 22 -7.90 2.38 -2.72
CA GLU A 22 -9.35 2.31 -2.47
C GLU A 22 -10.14 3.04 -3.56
N ALA A 23 -9.72 4.25 -3.94
CA ALA A 23 -10.35 4.99 -5.04
C ALA A 23 -10.29 4.23 -6.37
N LEU A 24 -9.19 3.51 -6.64
CA LEU A 24 -9.04 2.67 -7.83
C LEU A 24 -9.91 1.41 -7.76
N LEU A 25 -10.01 0.76 -6.61
CA LEU A 25 -10.90 -0.39 -6.39
C LEU A 25 -12.37 0.00 -6.61
N ALA A 26 -12.79 1.16 -6.10
CA ALA A 26 -14.15 1.66 -6.26
C ALA A 26 -14.48 2.03 -7.72
N ARG A 27 -13.52 2.63 -8.46
CA ARG A 27 -13.72 3.04 -9.85
C ARG A 27 -13.54 1.92 -10.86
N LYS A 28 -12.74 0.90 -10.53
CA LYS A 28 -12.38 -0.20 -11.43
C LYS A 28 -12.46 -1.55 -10.69
N PRO A 29 -13.66 -2.05 -10.36
CA PRO A 29 -13.80 -3.32 -9.64
C PRO A 29 -13.31 -4.54 -10.43
N HIS A 30 -13.17 -4.43 -11.76
CA HIS A 30 -12.63 -5.48 -12.63
C HIS A 30 -11.08 -5.51 -12.68
N GLU A 31 -10.42 -4.51 -12.11
CA GLU A 31 -8.96 -4.49 -12.03
C GLU A 31 -8.45 -5.45 -10.96
N THR A 32 -7.33 -6.10 -11.24
CA THR A 32 -6.72 -6.98 -10.22
C THR A 32 -6.11 -6.13 -9.11
N VAL A 33 -6.23 -6.60 -7.87
CA VAL A 33 -5.60 -5.98 -6.69
C VAL A 33 -4.09 -5.77 -6.90
N LEU A 34 -3.44 -6.67 -7.65
CA LEU A 34 -2.03 -6.56 -8.00
C LEU A 34 -1.75 -5.32 -8.88
N ARG A 35 -2.57 -5.09 -9.90
CA ARG A 35 -2.41 -3.95 -10.80
C ARG A 35 -2.69 -2.63 -10.10
N ILE A 36 -3.67 -2.62 -9.20
CA ILE A 36 -3.98 -1.48 -8.32
C ILE A 36 -2.83 -1.19 -7.35
N ALA A 37 -2.22 -2.23 -6.76
CA ALA A 37 -1.05 -2.07 -5.90
C ALA A 37 0.12 -1.40 -6.64
N PHE A 38 0.43 -1.85 -7.85
CA PHE A 38 1.47 -1.22 -8.67
C PHE A 38 1.11 0.21 -9.07
N ALA A 39 -0.13 0.47 -9.49
CA ALA A 39 -0.61 1.81 -9.83
C ALA A 39 -0.60 2.77 -8.62
N SER A 40 -0.68 2.23 -7.41
CA SER A 40 -0.61 2.98 -6.15
C SER A 40 0.82 3.15 -5.64
N GLY A 41 1.83 2.67 -6.37
CA GLY A 41 3.24 2.88 -6.05
C GLY A 41 3.85 1.83 -5.12
N PHE A 42 3.22 0.66 -4.98
CA PHE A 42 3.82 -0.48 -4.28
C PHE A 42 4.69 -1.31 -5.22
N SER A 43 5.90 -1.62 -4.79
CA SER A 43 6.83 -2.46 -5.55
C SER A 43 6.51 -3.96 -5.45
N SER A 44 5.66 -4.36 -4.50
CA SER A 44 5.32 -5.76 -4.28
C SER A 44 3.94 -5.94 -3.63
N LYS A 45 3.29 -7.07 -3.97
CA LYS A 45 2.01 -7.48 -3.37
C LYS A 45 2.08 -7.67 -1.85
N ALA A 46 3.21 -8.17 -1.33
CA ALA A 46 3.38 -8.38 0.10
C ALA A 46 3.39 -7.05 0.89
N SER A 47 4.08 -6.02 0.36
CA SER A 47 4.07 -4.68 0.97
C SER A 47 2.69 -4.06 0.91
N PHE A 48 2.01 -4.17 -0.24
CA PHE A 48 0.63 -3.73 -0.38
C PHE A 48 -0.28 -4.41 0.64
N ASN A 49 -0.31 -5.74 0.70
CA ASN A 49 -1.18 -6.47 1.62
C ASN A 49 -0.93 -6.07 3.09
N ARG A 50 0.33 -5.89 3.49
CA ARG A 50 0.66 -5.50 4.86
C ARG A 50 0.15 -4.10 5.20
N VAL A 51 0.37 -3.15 4.29
CA VAL A 51 -0.06 -1.75 4.48
C VAL A 51 -1.58 -1.63 4.35
N PHE A 52 -2.18 -2.27 3.35
CA PHE A 52 -3.61 -2.28 3.10
C PHE A 52 -4.37 -2.90 4.28
N LYS A 53 -3.97 -4.08 4.77
CA LYS A 53 -4.58 -4.68 5.98
C LYS A 53 -4.44 -3.79 7.21
N LYS A 54 -3.27 -3.16 7.39
CA LYS A 54 -3.05 -2.23 8.52
C LYS A 54 -3.93 -0.99 8.42
N ALA A 55 -4.19 -0.50 7.21
CA ALA A 55 -4.97 0.69 6.96
C ALA A 55 -6.48 0.44 6.98
N THR A 56 -6.95 -0.67 6.39
CA THR A 56 -8.38 -1.03 6.35
C THR A 56 -8.83 -1.80 7.59
N GLY A 57 -7.90 -2.29 8.40
CA GLY A 57 -8.19 -3.10 9.59
C GLY A 57 -8.78 -4.48 9.29
N MET A 58 -8.85 -4.90 8.02
CA MET A 58 -9.38 -6.21 7.64
C MET A 58 -8.32 -7.30 7.79
N THR A 59 -8.55 -8.24 8.71
CA THR A 59 -7.76 -9.47 8.89
C THR A 59 -8.09 -10.53 7.86
#